data_AF-A0A8T6ZMW5-F1
#
_entry.id   AF-A0A8T6ZMW5-F1
#
_cell.length_a   1.000
_cell.length_b   1.000
_cell.length_c   1.000
_cell.angle_alpha   90.00
_cell.angle_beta   90.00
_cell.angle_gamma   90.00
#
_symmetry.space_group_name_H-M   'P 1'
#
loop_
_entity.id
_entity.type
_entity.pdbx_description
1 polymer ?
#
loop_
_entity_poly.entity_id
_entity_poly.type
_entity_poly.pdbx_seq_one_letter_code
_entity_poly.pdbx_strand_id
1 'polypeptide(L)'
;MPELPEVETTRRGLEPLLVGKSIVDLEVREPRLRWPVDPSLPARIRNEQIASVERRGKYLLIETRSGSLIWHLGMSGSLRYLDDPDAPKTHDHLDLVLSTGACVRFNDPRRFGSVHFSEVPERHWLLASLGPEPLSEDFSGEY
;
A
#
# COMPACT_ATOMS: atom_id res chain seq x y z
N MET A 1 11.65 11.67 2.09
CA MET A 1 10.24 11.53 2.50
C MET A 1 9.44 11.53 1.22
N PRO A 2 8.86 10.39 0.82
CA PRO A 2 7.96 10.36 -0.33
C PRO A 2 6.82 11.35 -0.12
N GLU A 3 6.70 12.30 -1.03
CA GLU A 3 5.61 13.26 -1.08
C GLU A 3 4.57 12.79 -2.11
N LEU A 4 3.55 13.60 -2.37
CA LEU A 4 2.48 13.25 -3.29
C LEU A 4 3.00 12.81 -4.68
N PRO A 5 3.95 13.51 -5.32
CA PRO A 5 4.45 13.12 -6.65
C PRO A 5 5.12 11.75 -6.68
N GLU A 6 5.92 11.41 -5.65
CA GLU A 6 6.60 10.12 -5.56
C GLU A 6 5.61 8.98 -5.30
N VAL A 7 4.59 9.22 -4.48
CA VAL A 7 3.51 8.25 -4.25
C VAL A 7 2.70 8.04 -5.52
N GLU A 8 2.37 9.10 -6.27
CA GLU A 8 1.69 8.99 -7.57
C GLU A 8 2.52 8.24 -8.61
N THR A 9 3.84 8.46 -8.62
CA THR A 9 4.76 7.72 -9.50
C THR A 9 4.78 6.24 -9.14
N THR A 10 4.79 5.92 -7.85
CA THR A 10 4.71 4.54 -7.36
C THR A 10 3.37 3.90 -7.74
N ARG A 11 2.25 4.61 -7.58
CA ARG A 11 0.90 4.18 -7.99
C ARG A 11 0.87 3.80 -9.47
N ARG A 12 1.30 4.71 -10.35
CA ARG A 12 1.35 4.51 -11.81
C ARG A 12 2.24 3.34 -12.23
N GLY A 13 3.35 3.13 -11.52
CA GLY A 13 4.25 2.01 -11.78
C GLY A 13 3.66 0.65 -11.38
N LEU A 14 2.92 0.61 -10.26
CA LEU A 14 2.36 -0.62 -9.72
C LEU A 14 1.03 -1.02 -10.38
N GLU A 15 0.14 -0.07 -10.67
CA GLU A 15 -1.19 -0.33 -11.22
C GLU A 15 -1.21 -1.36 -12.38
N PRO A 16 -0.47 -1.19 -13.49
CA PRO A 16 -0.51 -2.14 -14.61
C PRO A 16 0.07 -3.52 -14.26
N LEU A 17 0.84 -3.61 -13.18
CA LEU A 17 1.47 -4.84 -12.71
C LEU A 17 0.62 -5.59 -11.69
N LEU A 18 -0.36 -4.94 -11.07
CA LEU A 18 -1.16 -5.50 -9.98
C LEU A 18 -2.61 -5.76 -10.35
N VAL A 19 -3.24 -4.86 -11.11
CA VAL A 19 -4.68 -4.96 -11.42
C VAL A 19 -5.00 -6.28 -12.13
N GLY A 20 -6.05 -6.94 -11.65
CA GLY A 20 -6.52 -8.25 -12.14
C GLY A 20 -5.79 -9.46 -11.53
N LYS A 21 -4.67 -9.27 -10.83
CA LYS A 21 -3.98 -10.37 -10.13
C LYS A 21 -4.62 -10.63 -8.77
N SER A 22 -4.52 -11.87 -8.28
CA SER A 22 -5.00 -12.24 -6.94
C SER A 22 -3.86 -12.19 -5.93
N ILE A 23 -4.15 -11.74 -4.72
CA ILE A 23 -3.24 -11.76 -3.58
C ILE A 23 -3.22 -13.19 -3.02
N VAL A 24 -2.04 -13.79 -2.94
CA VAL A 24 -1.84 -15.13 -2.36
C VAL A 24 -1.52 -15.03 -0.88
N ASP A 25 -0.70 -14.07 -0.49
CA ASP A 25 -0.33 -13.86 0.90
C ASP A 25 0.21 -12.45 1.13
N LEU A 26 0.27 -12.05 2.39
CA LEU A 26 1.10 -10.94 2.85
C LEU A 26 2.12 -11.49 3.83
N GLU A 27 3.34 -11.71 3.34
CA GLU A 27 4.41 -12.23 4.18
C GLU A 27 5.00 -11.10 5.01
N VAL A 28 4.82 -11.19 6.34
CA VAL A 28 5.29 -10.18 7.30
C VAL A 28 6.55 -10.68 8.01
N ARG A 29 7.70 -10.05 7.74
CA ARG A 29 8.99 -10.36 8.40
C ARG A 29 9.23 -9.49 9.62
N GLU A 30 8.82 -8.23 9.56
CA GLU A 30 8.90 -7.27 10.67
C GLU A 30 7.53 -6.59 10.85
N PRO A 31 6.75 -6.99 11.86
CA PRO A 31 5.43 -6.42 12.09
C PRO A 31 5.50 -5.02 12.76
N ARG A 32 6.63 -4.63 13.37
CA ARG A 32 6.76 -3.38 14.14
C ARG A 32 7.12 -2.19 13.24
N LEU A 33 6.15 -1.75 12.45
CA LEU A 33 6.24 -0.52 11.66
C LEU A 33 5.73 0.68 12.49
N ARG A 34 5.37 1.80 11.84
CA ARG A 34 4.84 2.99 12.55
C ARG A 34 3.64 2.64 13.41
N TRP A 35 2.80 1.76 12.88
CA TRP A 35 1.82 0.99 13.62
C TRP A 35 2.09 -0.48 13.38
N PRO A 36 1.89 -1.35 14.39
CA PRO A 36 2.03 -2.78 14.20
C PRO A 36 1.12 -3.29 13.08
N VAL A 37 1.67 -4.16 12.22
CA VAL A 37 0.88 -4.86 11.21
C VAL A 37 -0.11 -5.78 11.92
N ASP A 38 -1.39 -5.68 11.57
CA ASP A 38 -2.44 -6.54 12.11
C ASP A 38 -2.14 -8.01 11.75
N PRO A 39 -1.99 -8.92 12.73
CA PRO A 39 -1.65 -10.32 12.45
C PRO A 39 -2.75 -11.07 11.68
N SER A 40 -3.98 -10.56 11.68
CA SER A 40 -5.08 -11.12 10.89
C SER A 40 -5.07 -10.65 9.42
N LEU A 41 -4.32 -9.59 9.11
CA LEU A 41 -4.31 -8.97 7.79
C LEU A 41 -4.00 -9.95 6.64
N PRO A 42 -2.97 -10.82 6.72
CA PRO A 42 -2.67 -11.76 5.64
C PRO A 42 -3.85 -12.70 5.34
N ALA A 43 -4.57 -13.15 6.37
CA ALA A 43 -5.74 -14.00 6.20
C ALA A 43 -6.93 -13.25 5.59
N ARG A 44 -7.12 -11.97 5.93
CA ARG A 44 -8.24 -11.15 5.44
C ARG A 44 -8.17 -10.87 3.94
N ILE A 45 -6.97 -10.69 3.40
CA ILE A 45 -6.76 -10.32 1.99
C ILE A 45 -6.43 -11.53 1.09
N ARG A 46 -6.35 -12.72 1.67
CA ARG A 46 -5.96 -13.93 0.94
C ARG A 46 -7.00 -14.26 -0.13
N ASN A 47 -6.52 -14.54 -1.33
CA ASN A 47 -7.32 -14.82 -2.54
C ASN A 47 -8.18 -13.65 -3.05
N GLU A 48 -8.01 -12.44 -2.51
CA GLU A 48 -8.68 -11.27 -3.04
C GLU A 48 -8.04 -10.83 -4.36
N GLN A 49 -8.86 -10.48 -5.35
CA GLN A 49 -8.39 -9.92 -6.62
C GLN A 49 -8.23 -8.40 -6.49
N ILE A 50 -7.11 -7.88 -6.99
CA ILE A 50 -6.84 -6.44 -7.02
C ILE A 50 -7.67 -5.81 -8.14
N ALA A 51 -8.58 -4.92 -7.77
CA ALA A 51 -9.47 -4.21 -8.69
C ALA A 51 -8.84 -2.92 -9.23
N SER A 52 -8.20 -2.15 -8.35
CA SER A 52 -7.60 -0.86 -8.69
C SER A 52 -6.39 -0.56 -7.79
N VAL A 53 -5.55 0.39 -8.21
CA VAL A 53 -4.49 0.95 -7.38
C VAL A 53 -4.60 2.47 -7.41
N GLU A 54 -5.10 3.06 -6.34
CA GLU A 54 -5.35 4.48 -6.23
C GLU A 54 -4.37 5.17 -5.26
N ARG A 55 -4.49 6.49 -5.16
CA ARG A 55 -3.75 7.30 -4.20
C ARG A 55 -4.69 8.27 -3.52
N ARG A 56 -4.57 8.36 -2.19
CA ARG A 56 -5.17 9.43 -1.38
C ARG A 56 -4.09 10.10 -0.56
N GLY A 57 -3.80 11.37 -0.81
CA GLY A 57 -2.70 12.09 -0.20
C GLY A 57 -1.37 11.36 -0.40
N LYS A 58 -0.77 10.88 0.71
CA LYS A 58 0.48 10.10 0.71
C LYS A 58 0.26 8.59 0.90
N TYR A 59 -0.98 8.13 0.75
CA TYR A 59 -1.35 6.73 0.90
C TYR A 59 -1.63 6.13 -0.48
N LEU A 60 -1.10 4.93 -0.70
CA LEU A 60 -1.52 4.06 -1.79
C LEU A 60 -2.71 3.23 -1.30
N LEU A 61 -3.72 3.10 -2.15
CA LEU A 61 -4.89 2.27 -1.91
C LEU A 61 -4.85 1.13 -2.92
N ILE A 62 -4.68 -0.11 -2.47
CA ILE A 62 -4.81 -1.29 -3.34
C ILE A 62 -6.19 -1.87 -3.05
N GLU A 63 -7.12 -1.64 -3.97
CA GLU A 63 -8.51 -2.01 -3.82
C GLU A 63 -8.73 -3.47 -4.17
N THR A 64 -9.56 -4.13 -3.38
CA THR A 64 -10.06 -5.48 -3.60
C THR A 64 -11.57 -5.50 -3.41
N ARG A 65 -12.22 -6.63 -3.65
CA ARG A 65 -13.67 -6.74 -3.49
C ARG A 65 -14.13 -6.51 -2.05
N SER A 66 -13.34 -6.97 -1.09
CA SER A 66 -13.67 -6.88 0.34
C SER A 66 -13.28 -5.55 0.99
N GLY A 67 -12.52 -4.70 0.30
CA GLY A 67 -11.98 -3.46 0.86
C GLY A 67 -10.63 -3.12 0.27
N SER A 68 -9.92 -2.20 0.91
CA SER A 68 -8.64 -1.69 0.41
C SER A 68 -7.51 -1.86 1.42
N LEU A 69 -6.36 -2.29 0.91
CA LEU A 69 -5.10 -2.09 1.62
C LEU A 69 -4.74 -0.60 1.56
N ILE A 70 -4.43 -0.02 2.72
CA ILE A 70 -3.99 1.37 2.87
C ILE A 70 -2.50 1.32 3.22
N TRP A 71 -1.64 1.69 2.26
CA TRP A 71 -0.19 1.60 2.40
C TRP A 71 0.45 3.00 2.44
N HIS A 72 1.22 3.27 3.49
CA HIS A 72 1.99 4.50 3.63
C HIS A 72 3.49 4.20 3.59
N LEU A 73 4.26 4.93 2.78
CA LEU A 73 5.69 4.71 2.63
C LEU A 73 6.53 5.31 3.77
N GLY A 74 5.95 6.17 4.60
CA GLY A 74 6.69 6.80 5.71
C GLY A 74 7.74 7.79 5.18
N MET A 75 8.94 7.76 5.77
CA MET A 75 10.02 8.67 5.36
C MET A 75 11.03 8.05 4.40
N SER A 76 11.26 6.73 4.52
CA SER A 76 12.29 5.97 3.83
C SER A 76 11.76 4.71 3.13
N GLY A 77 10.45 4.48 3.19
CA GLY A 77 9.85 3.31 2.58
C GLY A 77 9.82 3.39 1.07
N SER A 78 9.95 2.25 0.43
CA SER A 78 9.82 2.09 -1.02
C SER A 78 9.16 0.75 -1.35
N LEU A 79 8.42 0.72 -2.46
CA LEU A 79 7.81 -0.49 -3.00
C LEU A 79 8.52 -0.87 -4.29
N ARG A 80 8.82 -2.16 -4.44
CA ARG A 80 9.38 -2.73 -5.66
C ARG A 80 8.55 -3.93 -6.07
N TYR A 81 8.18 -3.98 -7.34
CA TYR A 81 7.60 -5.17 -7.92
C TYR A 81 8.73 -6.09 -8.40
N LEU A 82 8.66 -7.38 -8.04
CA LEU A 82 9.64 -8.41 -8.37
C LEU A 82 8.91 -9.55 -9.08
N ASP A 83 9.18 -9.75 -10.37
CA ASP A 83 8.62 -10.87 -11.14
C ASP A 83 9.16 -12.23 -10.67
N ASP A 84 10.45 -12.27 -10.32
CA ASP A 84 11.14 -13.41 -9.74
C ASP A 84 11.76 -12.95 -8.40
N PRO A 85 11.05 -13.14 -7.27
CA PRO A 85 11.49 -12.62 -5.97
C PRO A 85 12.81 -13.23 -5.52
N ASP A 86 13.83 -12.37 -5.33
CA ASP A 86 15.09 -12.75 -4.70
C ASP A 86 14.94 -12.91 -3.18
N ALA A 87 15.97 -13.46 -2.54
CA ALA A 87 16.03 -13.55 -1.08
C ALA A 87 15.86 -12.14 -0.44
N PRO A 88 14.99 -11.98 0.56
CA PRO A 88 14.80 -10.70 1.24
C PRO A 88 16.11 -10.16 1.82
N LYS A 89 16.33 -8.86 1.69
CA LYS A 89 17.49 -8.14 2.23
C LYS A 89 17.11 -7.43 3.51
N THR A 90 18.11 -6.83 4.17
CA THR A 90 17.87 -5.99 5.33
C THR A 90 16.84 -4.91 5.00
N HIS A 91 15.86 -4.77 5.90
CA HIS A 91 14.74 -3.84 5.82
C HIS A 91 13.63 -4.20 4.82
N ASP A 92 13.73 -5.32 4.10
CA ASP A 92 12.60 -5.87 3.36
C ASP A 92 11.62 -6.51 4.36
N HIS A 93 10.61 -5.74 4.75
CA HIS A 93 9.76 -6.08 5.89
C HIS A 93 8.50 -6.85 5.48
N LEU A 94 7.95 -6.54 4.30
CA LEU A 94 6.69 -7.11 3.81
C LEU A 94 6.82 -7.50 2.34
N ASP A 95 6.25 -8.64 1.98
CA ASP A 95 6.01 -9.03 0.58
C ASP A 95 4.51 -9.28 0.38
N LEU A 96 3.88 -8.51 -0.50
CA LEU A 96 2.53 -8.83 -1.01
C LEU A 96 2.69 -9.81 -2.18
N VAL A 97 2.42 -11.08 -1.92
CA VAL A 97 2.64 -12.17 -2.87
C VAL A 97 1.43 -12.30 -3.80
N LEU A 98 1.67 -12.41 -5.09
CA LEU A 98 0.64 -12.48 -6.12
C LEU A 98 0.51 -13.89 -6.70
N SER A 99 -0.64 -14.17 -7.31
CA SER A 99 -0.95 -15.46 -7.94
C SER A 99 -0.03 -15.83 -9.10
N THR A 100 0.73 -14.86 -9.64
CA THR A 100 1.72 -15.08 -10.70
C THR A 100 3.07 -15.56 -10.17
N GLY A 101 3.26 -15.64 -8.85
CA GLY A 101 4.56 -15.89 -8.20
C GLY A 101 5.41 -14.62 -7.97
N ALA A 102 5.00 -13.49 -8.58
CA ALA A 102 5.61 -12.18 -8.34
C ALA A 102 5.21 -11.62 -6.97
N CYS A 103 5.94 -10.62 -6.47
CA CYS A 103 5.57 -9.90 -5.25
C CYS A 103 5.80 -8.40 -5.33
N VAL A 104 5.07 -7.65 -4.51
CA VAL A 104 5.42 -6.27 -4.16
C VAL A 104 6.15 -6.27 -2.83
N ARG A 105 7.43 -5.95 -2.86
CA ARG A 105 8.31 -5.89 -1.69
C ARG A 105 8.39 -4.50 -1.12
N PHE A 106 8.15 -4.38 0.18
CA PHE A 106 8.27 -3.15 0.93
C PHE A 106 9.57 -3.11 1.74
N ASN A 107 10.46 -2.20 1.35
CA ASN A 107 11.68 -1.91 2.08
C ASN A 107 11.51 -0.61 2.87
N ASP A 108 11.75 -0.62 4.19
CA ASP A 108 11.71 0.60 5.00
C ASP A 108 12.72 0.63 6.15
N PRO A 109 13.91 1.22 5.96
CA PRO A 109 14.96 1.23 6.97
C PRO A 109 14.57 1.85 8.30
N ARG A 110 13.68 2.87 8.29
CA ARG A 110 13.26 3.58 9.50
C ARG A 110 11.99 3.03 10.12
N ARG A 111 11.30 2.10 9.44
CA ARG A 111 10.04 1.47 9.90
C ARG A 111 8.94 2.49 10.22
N PHE A 112 8.87 3.57 9.46
CA PHE A 112 7.87 4.64 9.61
C PHE A 112 6.74 4.56 8.59
N GLY A 113 6.81 3.63 7.64
CA GLY A 113 5.66 3.24 6.83
C GLY A 113 4.65 2.43 7.63
N SER A 114 3.59 2.04 6.96
CA SER A 114 2.52 1.23 7.54
C SER A 114 1.67 0.57 6.46
N VAL A 115 1.01 -0.52 6.83
CA VAL A 115 -0.02 -1.17 6.02
C VAL A 115 -1.22 -1.47 6.90
N HIS A 116 -2.41 -1.15 6.40
CA HIS A 116 -3.69 -1.38 7.05
C HIS A 116 -4.68 -1.95 6.04
N PHE A 117 -5.83 -2.43 6.51
CA PHE A 117 -6.94 -2.80 5.66
C PHE A 117 -8.24 -2.20 6.20
N SER A 118 -9.07 -1.69 5.29
CA SER A 118 -10.39 -1.17 5.61
C SER A 118 -11.38 -1.57 4.53
N GLU A 119 -12.58 -2.01 4.94
CA GLU A 119 -13.70 -2.26 4.01
C GLU A 119 -14.24 -0.95 3.41
N VAL A 120 -14.13 0.16 4.16
CA VAL A 120 -14.49 1.50 3.71
C VAL A 120 -13.29 2.42 3.98
N PRO A 121 -12.36 2.59 3.03
CA PRO A 121 -11.10 3.31 3.27
C PRO A 121 -11.32 4.77 3.71
N GLU A 122 -12.34 5.45 3.20
CA GLU A 122 -12.63 6.86 3.52
C GLU A 122 -12.98 7.07 4.99
N ARG A 123 -13.49 6.02 5.67
CA ARG A 123 -13.81 6.05 7.10
C ARG A 123 -12.61 5.66 7.97
N HIS A 124 -11.53 5.15 7.39
CA HIS A 124 -10.35 4.78 8.14
C HIS A 124 -9.70 6.04 8.73
N TRP A 125 -9.31 6.00 10.00
CA TRP A 125 -8.82 7.16 10.74
C TRP A 125 -7.58 7.84 10.12
N LEU A 126 -6.79 7.11 9.31
CA LEU A 126 -5.67 7.67 8.54
C LEU A 126 -6.10 8.55 7.37
N LEU A 127 -7.32 8.36 6.86
CA LEU A 127 -7.85 9.00 5.66
C LEU A 127 -9.01 9.95 5.95
N ALA A 128 -9.84 9.64 6.97
CA ALA A 128 -11.09 10.33 7.28
C ALA A 128 -10.94 11.84 7.58
N SER A 129 -9.77 12.27 8.06
CA SER A 129 -9.49 13.66 8.39
C SER A 129 -8.59 14.37 7.37
N LEU A 130 -8.32 13.76 6.22
CA LEU A 130 -7.50 14.39 5.18
C LEU A 130 -8.31 15.48 4.46
N GLY A 131 -7.69 16.66 4.30
CA GLY A 131 -8.23 17.73 3.45
C GLY A 131 -8.30 17.33 1.97
N PRO A 132 -8.91 18.16 1.11
CA PRO A 132 -9.13 17.84 -0.30
C PRO A 132 -7.82 17.53 -1.03
N GLU A 133 -7.91 16.81 -2.15
CA GLU A 133 -6.74 16.57 -3.00
C GLU A 133 -6.27 17.90 -3.59
N PRO A 134 -4.98 18.23 -3.55
CA PRO A 134 -4.49 19.55 -3.98
C PRO A 134 -4.64 19.81 -5.49
N LEU A 135 -4.94 18.77 -6.27
CA LEU A 135 -5.19 18.85 -7.71
C LEU A 135 -6.68 18.65 -8.06
N SER A 136 -7.55 18.58 -7.05
CA SER A 136 -9.01 18.50 -7.24
C SER A 136 -9.64 19.88 -7.21
N GLU A 137 -10.84 20.00 -7.77
CA GLU A 137 -11.63 21.24 -7.73
C GLU A 137 -12.03 21.63 -6.30
N ASP A 138 -12.07 20.66 -5.38
CA ASP A 138 -12.38 20.88 -3.97
C ASP A 138 -11.30 21.68 -3.23
N PHE A 139 -10.07 21.76 -3.76
CA PHE A 139 -8.99 22.58 -3.20
C PHE A 139 -8.93 23.94 -3.92
N SER A 140 -9.60 24.93 -3.35
CA SER A 140 -9.67 26.29 -3.88
C SER A 140 -9.20 27.32 -2.86
N GLY A 141 -9.04 28.58 -3.28
CA GLY A 141 -8.69 29.68 -2.36
C GLY A 141 -9.80 30.05 -1.36
N GLU A 142 -11.01 29.53 -1.54
CA GLU A 142 -12.16 29.73 -0.63
C GLU A 142 -12.25 28.65 0.45
N TYR A 143 -11.48 27.56 0.32
CA TYR A 143 -11.32 26.51 1.33
C TYR A 143 -10.32 26.94 2.41
#